data_AF-A0A2V9WCN1-F1
#
_entry.id   AF-A0A2V9WCN1-F1
#
_cell.length_a   1.000
_cell.length_b   1.000
_cell.length_c   1.000
_cell.angle_alpha   90.00
_cell.angle_beta   90.00
_cell.angle_gamma   90.00
#
_symmetry.space_group_name_H-M   'P 1'
#
loop_
_entity.id
_entity.type
_entity.pdbx_description
1 polymer ?
#
loop_
_entity_poly.entity_id
_entity_poly.type
_entity_poly.pdbx_seq_one_letter_code
_entity_poly.pdbx_strand_id
1 'polypeptide(L)'
;MTLTRFVTKNAFRNKRRSVLTVLSVGVSLLLLTFMMTVWNGFYIDKGSPESTRRLVTRHRVSLTNPLPAFYREKIRAVPGVAGIIPNSWFGGLYID
;
A
#
# COMPACT_ATOMS: atom_id res chain seq x y z
N MET A 1 46.28 21.18 15.81
CA MET A 1 45.62 20.18 14.93
C MET A 1 44.15 20.13 15.31
N THR A 2 43.22 20.29 14.37
CA THR A 2 41.78 20.14 14.66
C THR A 2 41.43 18.67 14.83
N LEU A 3 40.52 18.37 15.77
CA LEU A 3 40.12 17.00 16.13
C LEU A 3 39.58 16.21 14.91
N THR A 4 38.83 16.89 14.05
CA THR A 4 38.30 16.38 12.78
C THR A 4 39.39 15.89 11.81
N ARG A 5 40.51 16.61 11.71
CA ARG A 5 41.65 16.23 10.87
C ARG A 5 42.39 15.01 11.41
N PHE A 6 42.44 14.83 12.72
CA PHE A 6 43.03 13.67 13.35
C PHE A 6 42.18 12.41 13.12
N VAL A 7 40.87 12.49 13.36
CA VAL A 7 39.93 11.38 13.20
C VAL A 7 39.90 10.88 11.76
N THR A 8 39.77 11.78 10.78
CA THR A 8 39.73 11.41 9.35
C THR A 8 41.02 10.73 8.91
N LYS A 9 42.20 11.28 9.26
CA LYS A 9 43.49 10.70 8.88
C LYS A 9 43.72 9.32 9.49
N ASN A 10 43.24 9.09 10.71
CA ASN A 10 43.35 7.79 11.38
C ASN A 10 42.31 6.78 10.84
N ALA A 11 41.09 7.25 10.57
CA ALA A 11 40.02 6.46 9.98
C ALA A 11 40.38 5.94 8.58
N PHE A 12 41.07 6.71 7.74
CA PHE A 12 41.49 6.27 6.40
C PHE A 12 42.89 5.63 6.34
N ARG A 13 43.57 5.48 7.49
CA ARG A 13 44.93 4.92 7.55
C ARG A 13 45.00 3.48 7.04
N ASN A 14 43.99 2.68 7.33
CA ASN A 14 43.89 1.30 6.84
C ASN A 14 42.66 1.14 5.94
N LYS A 15 42.84 1.37 4.64
CA LYS A 15 41.77 1.35 3.63
C LYS A 15 40.92 0.08 3.69
N ARG A 16 41.52 -1.09 3.94
CA ARG A 16 40.80 -2.38 4.01
C ARG A 16 39.80 -2.41 5.16
N ARG A 17 40.25 -2.05 6.36
CA ARG A 17 39.39 -2.03 7.57
C ARG A 17 38.24 -1.04 7.40
N SER A 18 38.54 0.15 6.89
CA SER A 18 37.55 1.22 6.75
C SER A 18 36.50 0.87 5.71
N VAL A 19 36.90 0.30 4.58
CA VAL A 19 35.98 -0.18 3.53
C VAL A 19 35.07 -1.28 4.07
N LEU A 20 35.62 -2.30 4.75
CA LEU A 20 34.81 -3.38 5.33
C LEU A 20 33.81 -2.88 6.37
N THR A 21 34.20 -1.90 7.19
CA THR A 21 33.32 -1.30 8.20
C THR A 21 32.18 -0.51 7.55
N VAL A 22 32.49 0.33 6.55
CA VAL A 22 31.49 1.12 5.82
C VAL A 22 30.55 0.21 5.03
N LEU A 23 31.07 -0.84 4.37
CA LEU A 23 30.25 -1.81 3.66
C LEU A 23 29.31 -2.57 4.60
N SER A 24 29.77 -3.01 5.76
CA SER A 24 28.92 -3.71 6.73
C SER A 24 27.73 -2.85 7.19
N VAL A 25 27.99 -1.58 7.52
CA VAL A 25 26.94 -0.62 7.89
C VAL A 25 26.04 -0.33 6.69
N GLY A 26 26.63 -0.12 5.50
CA GLY A 26 25.89 0.15 4.27
C GLY A 26 24.94 -0.97 3.88
N VAL A 27 25.39 -2.23 3.95
CA VAL A 27 24.56 -3.42 3.67
C VAL A 27 23.41 -3.53 4.67
N SER A 28 23.66 -3.27 5.96
CA SER A 28 22.63 -3.31 6.99
C SER A 28 21.52 -2.28 6.73
N LEU A 29 21.89 -1.04 6.37
CA LEU A 29 20.94 0.02 6.04
C LEU A 29 20.22 -0.24 4.71
N LEU A 30 20.92 -0.80 3.72
CA LEU A 30 20.33 -1.21 2.45
C LEU A 30 19.25 -2.27 2.69
N LEU A 31 19.53 -3.30 3.50
CA LEU A 31 18.56 -4.35 3.81
C LEU A 31 17.31 -3.78 4.48
N LEU A 32 17.50 -2.87 5.45
CA LEU A 32 16.40 -2.22 6.15
C LEU A 32 15.52 -1.41 5.19
N THR A 33 16.14 -0.54 4.39
CA THR A 33 15.42 0.33 3.43
C THR A 33 14.75 -0.49 2.32
N PHE A 34 15.39 -1.56 1.85
CA PHE A 34 14.79 -2.48 0.90
C PHE A 34 13.53 -3.13 1.47
N MET A 35 13.61 -3.67 2.70
CA MET A 35 12.46 -4.29 3.34
C MET A 35 11.32 -3.29 3.58
N MET A 36 11.64 -2.07 4.02
CA MET A 36 10.67 -0.99 4.15
C MET A 36 10.02 -0.64 2.81
N THR A 37 10.79 -0.57 1.72
CA THR A 37 10.26 -0.23 0.39
C THR A 37 9.33 -1.31 -0.12
N VAL A 38 9.71 -2.58 0.02
CA VAL A 38 8.87 -3.73 -0.33
C VAL A 38 7.57 -3.73 0.49
N TRP A 39 7.68 -3.52 1.80
CA TRP A 39 6.51 -3.40 2.68
C TRP A 39 5.59 -2.26 2.24
N ASN A 40 6.13 -1.08 1.96
CA ASN A 40 5.34 0.05 1.49
C ASN A 40 4.66 -0.24 0.15
N GLY A 41 5.36 -0.88 -0.79
CA GLY A 41 4.82 -1.22 -2.11
C GLY A 41 3.66 -2.22 -2.05
N PHE A 42 3.69 -3.18 -1.13
CA PHE A 42 2.63 -4.16 -0.98
C PHE A 42 1.46 -3.67 -0.11
N TYR A 43 1.74 -2.95 0.97
CA TYR A 43 0.74 -2.69 2.01
C TYR A 43 0.24 -1.25 2.05
N ILE A 44 0.97 -0.30 1.47
CA ILE A 44 0.50 1.08 1.31
C ILE A 44 -0.01 1.24 -0.12
N ASP A 45 -1.13 0.57 -0.41
CA ASP A 45 -1.94 0.92 -1.56
C ASP A 45 -2.91 2.03 -1.15
N LYS A 46 -2.76 3.22 -1.72
CA LYS A 46 -3.68 4.34 -1.49
C LYS A 46 -5.02 4.15 -2.24
N GLY A 47 -5.15 3.06 -3.00
CA GLY A 47 -6.25 2.83 -3.92
C GLY A 47 -6.15 3.72 -5.15
N SER A 48 -6.80 3.32 -6.23
CA SER A 48 -6.95 4.21 -7.41
C SER A 48 -7.72 5.48 -7.02
N PRO A 49 -7.42 6.66 -7.59
CA PRO A 49 -8.21 7.89 -7.37
C PRO A 49 -9.71 7.68 -7.63
N GLU A 50 -10.04 6.80 -8.56
CA GLU A 50 -11.41 6.41 -8.91
C GLU A 50 -12.10 5.60 -7.80
N SER A 51 -11.36 4.80 -7.03
CA SER A 51 -11.91 4.05 -5.89
C SER A 51 -12.41 4.96 -4.77
N THR A 52 -11.82 6.14 -4.61
CA THR A 52 -12.24 7.14 -3.61
C THR A 52 -13.66 7.65 -3.87
N ARG A 53 -14.14 7.59 -5.13
CA ARG A 53 -15.49 8.04 -5.51
C ARG A 53 -16.53 6.90 -5.52
N ARG A 54 -16.15 5.68 -5.16
CA ARG A 54 -17.03 4.50 -5.17
C ARG A 54 -17.47 4.15 -3.76
N LEU A 55 -18.78 4.02 -3.56
CA LEU A 55 -19.37 3.53 -2.31
C LEU A 55 -20.03 2.17 -2.56
N VAL A 56 -19.76 1.19 -1.69
CA VAL A 56 -20.39 -0.14 -1.74
C VAL A 56 -21.55 -0.18 -0.76
N THR A 57 -22.76 -0.44 -1.27
CA THR A 57 -23.96 -0.65 -0.45
C THR A 57 -24.31 -2.14 -0.46
N ARG A 58 -24.54 -2.74 0.70
CA ARG A 58 -24.87 -4.17 0.85
C ARG A 58 -26.10 -4.38 1.72
N HIS A 59 -26.70 -5.55 1.63
CA HIS A 59 -27.76 -5.95 2.56
C HIS A 59 -27.22 -5.98 4.00
N ARG A 60 -27.99 -5.47 4.97
CA ARG A 60 -27.55 -5.32 6.37
C ARG A 60 -27.21 -6.65 7.04
N VAL A 61 -27.94 -7.70 6.70
CA VAL A 61 -27.83 -9.02 7.37
C VAL A 61 -26.68 -9.87 6.82
N SER A 62 -26.49 -9.90 5.50
CA SER A 62 -25.49 -10.76 4.87
C SER A 62 -25.05 -10.21 3.51
N LEU A 63 -23.78 -10.43 3.16
CA LEU A 63 -23.24 -10.15 1.82
C LEU A 63 -23.79 -11.11 0.75
N THR A 64 -24.22 -12.31 1.15
CA THR A 64 -24.77 -13.34 0.24
C THR A 64 -26.19 -13.02 -0.21
N ASN A 65 -26.89 -12.15 0.53
CA ASN A 65 -28.26 -11.76 0.20
C ASN A 65 -28.21 -10.56 -0.76
N PRO A 66 -28.69 -10.70 -2.01
CA PRO A 66 -28.68 -9.59 -2.95
C PRO A 66 -29.60 -8.47 -2.46
N LEU A 67 -29.23 -7.23 -2.79
CA LEU A 67 -30.11 -6.08 -2.58
C LEU A 67 -31.29 -6.16 -3.56
N PRO A 68 -32.55 -6.03 -3.09
CA PRO A 68 -33.71 -5.99 -3.98
C PRO A 68 -33.59 -4.85 -5.01
N ALA A 69 -33.98 -5.13 -6.26
CA ALA A 69 -33.82 -4.20 -7.38
C ALA A 69 -34.48 -2.83 -7.16
N PHE A 70 -35.55 -2.77 -6.36
CA PHE A 70 -36.25 -1.53 -6.02
C PHE A 70 -35.36 -0.47 -5.34
N TYR A 71 -34.30 -0.88 -4.63
CA TYR A 71 -33.36 0.07 -4.02
C TYR A 71 -32.52 0.84 -5.05
N ARG A 72 -32.42 0.36 -6.29
CA ARG A 72 -31.63 1.01 -7.34
C ARG A 72 -32.08 2.45 -7.59
N GLU A 73 -33.38 2.68 -7.77
CA GLU A 73 -33.90 4.03 -8.02
C GLU A 73 -33.84 4.91 -6.77
N LYS A 74 -34.03 4.32 -5.58
CA LYS A 74 -33.86 5.04 -4.30
C LYS A 74 -32.43 5.56 -4.11
N ILE A 75 -31.43 4.74 -4.43
CA ILE A 75 -30.02 5.14 -4.34
C ILE A 75 -29.69 6.21 -5.40
N ARG A 76 -30.29 6.12 -6.60
CA ARG A 76 -30.06 7.09 -7.68
C ARG A 76 -30.55 8.49 -7.32
N ALA A 77 -31.64 8.56 -6.56
CA ALA A 77 -32.21 9.82 -6.11
C ALA A 77 -31.37 10.55 -5.04
N VAL A 78 -30.35 9.90 -4.46
CA VAL A 78 -29.50 10.54 -3.45
C VAL A 78 -28.60 11.60 -4.11
N PRO A 79 -28.57 12.85 -3.58
CA PRO A 79 -27.71 13.90 -4.12
C PRO A 79 -26.23 13.49 -4.14
N GLY A 80 -25.56 13.73 -5.26
CA GLY A 80 -24.14 13.41 -5.45
C GLY A 80 -23.86 12.01 -6.03
N VAL A 81 -24.88 11.16 -6.21
CA VAL A 81 -24.71 9.86 -6.88
C VAL A 81 -24.67 10.07 -8.40
N ALA A 82 -23.49 9.84 -9.01
CA ALA A 82 -23.30 9.96 -10.45
C ALA A 82 -23.71 8.70 -11.25
N GLY A 83 -23.69 7.52 -10.61
CA GLY A 83 -23.98 6.26 -11.29
C GLY A 83 -24.13 5.08 -10.34
N ILE A 84 -24.80 4.02 -10.80
CA ILE A 84 -25.07 2.81 -10.01
C ILE A 84 -24.85 1.56 -10.86
N ILE A 85 -24.03 0.66 -10.34
CA ILE A 85 -23.71 -0.63 -10.96
C ILE A 85 -24.11 -1.74 -9.98
N PRO A 86 -24.97 -2.69 -10.39
CA PRO A 86 -25.22 -3.88 -9.60
C PRO A 86 -23.94 -4.72 -9.55
N ASN A 87 -23.55 -5.15 -8.35
CA ASN A 87 -22.38 -5.98 -8.12
C ASN A 87 -22.77 -7.16 -7.25
N SER A 88 -22.38 -8.37 -7.67
CA SER A 88 -22.51 -9.59 -6.88
C SER A 88 -21.14 -10.04 -6.45
N TRP A 89 -20.98 -10.34 -5.16
CA TRP A 89 -19.76 -11.01 -4.68
C TRP A 89 -19.75 -12.50 -5.06
N PHE A 90 -20.92 -13.11 -5.24
CA PHE A 90 -21.04 -14.50 -5.64
C PHE A 90 -20.73 -14.64 -7.13
N GLY A 91 -19.64 -15.34 -7.45
CA GLY A 91 -19.18 -15.62 -8.81
C GLY A 91 -19.67 -16.96 -9.38
N GLY A 92 -20.71 -17.56 -8.78
CA GLY A 92 -21.28 -18.79 -9.29
C GLY A 92 -21.86 -18.57 -10.69
N LEU A 93 -21.36 -19.33 -11.66
CA LEU A 93 -21.96 -19.43 -12.97
C LEU A 93 -23.17 -20.36 -12.84
N TYR A 94 -24.35 -19.89 -13.21
CA TYR A 94 -25.51 -20.77 -13.31
C TYR A 94 -25.26 -21.75 -14.48
N ILE A 95 -25.33 -23.04 -14.19
CA ILE A 95 -25.23 -24.12 -15.18
C ILE A 95 -26.51 -24.94 -15.00
N ASP A 96 -27.29 -25.03 -16.06
CA ASP A 96 -28.49 -25.87 -16.16
C ASP A 96 -28.13 -27.36 -16.18
#